data_AF-A0A849QTD5-F1
#
_entry.id   AF-A0A849QTD5-F1
#
_cell.length_a   1.000
_cell.length_b   1.000
_cell.length_c   1.000
_cell.angle_alpha   90.00
_cell.angle_beta   90.00
_cell.angle_gamma   90.00
#
_symmetry.space_group_name_H-M   'P 1'
#
loop_
_entity.id
_entity.type
_entity.pdbx_description
1 polymer ?
#
loop_
_entity_poly.entity_id
_entity_poly.type
_entity_poly.pdbx_seq_one_letter_code
_entity_poly.pdbx_strand_id
1 'polypeptide(L)'
;REDGSTGSVANLTVADETGSIRVVLWESAADLVQVGEIVFGDAVQVSGFVREGRNGLEVSVGRGGSVDKVAMNEEIEVRTKPYRIEEIKAGMSDIHLVGKILDIADTRTFQRKDNSTGKVRNLTLGDPTGKIRLTLWDENVEHIEQLNPGDTIEITGGYSKENSFNNQVEINLGNNSSIKKTSKQVEFSEKITLIGDIEINESYSIIGYVTGLDELREFQRKDGSTGKVVNIHLSDDSGRIKAALWDKQTEIIHEIDIGTKLQATDCYAKSGWNDEVELSVGERSTITILEK
;
A
#
# COMPACT_ATOMS: atom_id res chain seq x y z
N ARG A 1 24.03 -5.16 -25.47
CA ARG A 1 23.88 -3.69 -25.58
C ARG A 1 23.19 -3.35 -26.91
N GLU A 2 22.72 -2.12 -27.13
CA GLU A 2 22.06 -1.72 -28.40
C GLU A 2 22.98 -1.87 -29.63
N ASP A 3 24.30 -1.87 -29.40
CA ASP A 3 25.35 -2.10 -30.40
C ASP A 3 25.64 -3.59 -30.69
N GLY A 4 24.88 -4.52 -30.10
CA GLY A 4 25.08 -5.96 -30.28
C GLY A 4 26.25 -6.57 -29.48
N SER A 5 27.00 -5.76 -28.72
CA SER A 5 28.05 -6.27 -27.83
C SER A 5 27.47 -6.95 -26.58
N THR A 6 28.16 -7.98 -26.12
CA THR A 6 27.86 -8.66 -24.86
C THR A 6 28.41 -7.83 -23.71
N GLY A 7 27.53 -7.33 -22.83
CA GLY A 7 27.93 -6.72 -21.56
C GLY A 7 27.72 -7.70 -20.41
N SER A 8 28.51 -7.62 -19.35
CA SER A 8 28.31 -8.38 -18.12
C SER A 8 27.44 -7.60 -17.13
N VAL A 9 26.54 -8.31 -16.45
CA VAL A 9 25.69 -7.75 -15.38
C VAL A 9 25.64 -8.71 -14.20
N ALA A 10 25.75 -8.18 -12.98
CA ALA A 10 25.52 -8.91 -11.74
C ALA A 10 24.61 -8.07 -10.83
N ASN A 11 23.84 -8.74 -9.97
CA ASN A 11 22.96 -8.07 -9.02
C ASN A 11 23.33 -8.50 -7.61
N LEU A 12 23.47 -7.53 -6.72
CA LEU A 12 23.66 -7.72 -5.28
C LEU A 12 22.48 -7.10 -4.53
N THR A 13 22.22 -7.61 -3.34
CA THR A 13 21.46 -6.90 -2.31
C THR A 13 22.44 -6.52 -1.23
N VAL A 14 22.55 -5.21 -0.96
CA VAL A 14 23.38 -4.67 0.12
C VAL A 14 22.45 -4.12 1.19
N ALA A 15 22.79 -4.36 2.45
CA ALA A 15 21.93 -4.01 3.58
C ALA A 15 22.75 -3.44 4.74
N ASP A 16 22.11 -2.54 5.48
CA ASP A 16 22.58 -1.93 6.71
C ASP A 16 21.45 -1.90 7.76
N GLU A 17 21.60 -1.11 8.82
CA GLU A 17 20.61 -0.99 9.89
C GLU A 17 19.31 -0.30 9.45
N THR A 18 19.37 0.48 8.36
CA THR A 18 18.26 1.26 7.84
C THR A 18 17.43 0.48 6.84
N GLY A 19 18.04 -0.48 6.13
CA GLY A 19 17.36 -1.33 5.20
C GLY A 19 18.27 -2.00 4.19
N SER A 20 17.72 -2.33 3.04
CA SER A 20 18.44 -2.98 1.96
C SER A 20 18.08 -2.38 0.61
N ILE A 21 19.07 -2.38 -0.28
CA ILE A 21 18.92 -1.88 -1.64
C ILE A 21 19.57 -2.82 -2.65
N ARG A 22 18.93 -2.92 -3.82
CA ARG A 22 19.51 -3.64 -4.95
C ARG A 22 20.62 -2.80 -5.58
N VAL A 23 21.75 -3.45 -5.80
CA VAL A 23 22.90 -2.89 -6.52
C VAL A 23 23.08 -3.67 -7.82
N VAL A 24 23.02 -2.97 -8.95
CA VAL A 24 23.20 -3.53 -10.29
C VAL A 24 24.60 -3.17 -10.79
N LEU A 25 25.45 -4.18 -10.88
CA LEU A 25 26.83 -4.04 -11.31
C LEU A 25 26.92 -4.30 -12.81
N TRP A 26 27.64 -3.42 -13.52
CA TRP A 26 27.87 -3.53 -14.95
C TRP A 26 29.36 -3.72 -15.25
N GLU A 27 29.67 -4.48 -16.29
CA GLU A 27 31.02 -4.63 -16.84
C GLU A 27 32.03 -5.11 -15.77
N SER A 28 33.16 -4.42 -15.62
CA SER A 28 34.22 -4.78 -14.67
C SER A 28 33.73 -4.92 -13.23
N ALA A 29 32.70 -4.18 -12.82
CA ALA A 29 32.12 -4.33 -11.48
C ALA A 29 31.37 -5.66 -11.34
N ALA A 30 30.70 -6.12 -12.40
CA ALA A 30 30.02 -7.41 -12.39
C ALA A 30 31.02 -8.58 -12.33
N ASP A 31 32.19 -8.41 -12.93
CA ASP A 31 33.22 -9.45 -12.98
C ASP A 31 33.73 -9.80 -11.58
N LEU A 32 33.81 -8.83 -10.64
CA LEU A 32 34.20 -9.03 -9.24
C LEU A 32 33.33 -10.09 -8.54
N VAL A 33 32.04 -10.15 -8.86
CA VAL A 33 31.12 -11.17 -8.33
C VAL A 33 31.32 -12.50 -9.04
N GLN A 34 31.52 -12.48 -10.36
CA GLN A 34 31.67 -13.70 -11.17
C GLN A 34 32.93 -14.48 -10.82
N VAL A 35 34.03 -13.79 -10.51
CA VAL A 35 35.30 -14.42 -10.10
C VAL A 35 35.36 -14.72 -8.60
N GLY A 36 34.33 -14.34 -7.82
CA GLY A 36 34.23 -14.61 -6.39
C GLY A 36 35.06 -13.69 -5.49
N GLU A 37 35.46 -12.52 -5.98
CA GLU A 37 36.12 -11.49 -5.14
C GLU A 37 35.15 -10.83 -4.16
N ILE A 38 33.88 -10.69 -4.57
CA ILE A 38 32.77 -10.27 -3.69
C ILE A 38 31.83 -11.46 -3.52
N VAL A 39 31.63 -11.88 -2.27
CA VAL A 39 30.74 -12.99 -1.90
C VAL A 39 29.74 -12.57 -0.82
N PHE A 40 28.75 -13.42 -0.57
CA PHE A 40 27.79 -13.22 0.51
C PHE A 40 28.49 -13.06 1.87
N GLY A 41 28.07 -12.05 2.63
CA GLY A 41 28.64 -11.73 3.95
C GLY A 41 29.79 -10.70 3.91
N ASP A 42 30.26 -10.32 2.72
CA ASP A 42 31.26 -9.27 2.60
C ASP A 42 30.68 -7.88 2.88
N ALA A 43 31.40 -7.09 3.68
CA ALA A 43 31.15 -5.66 3.79
C ALA A 43 31.69 -4.95 2.54
N VAL A 44 30.85 -4.14 1.90
CA VAL A 44 31.18 -3.43 0.67
C VAL A 44 30.83 -1.95 0.78
N GLN A 45 31.69 -1.09 0.23
CA GLN A 45 31.36 0.30 -0.06
C GLN A 45 30.88 0.39 -1.51
N VAL A 46 29.70 0.99 -1.72
CA VAL A 46 29.07 1.09 -3.04
C VAL A 46 28.93 2.56 -3.44
N SER A 47 29.35 2.89 -4.65
CA SER A 47 29.13 4.18 -5.29
C SER A 47 28.55 3.99 -6.68
N GLY A 48 27.44 4.65 -6.98
CA GLY A 48 26.77 4.52 -8.27
C GLY A 48 25.61 5.50 -8.43
N PHE A 49 24.89 5.36 -9.53
CA PHE A 49 23.75 6.22 -9.84
C PHE A 49 22.45 5.56 -9.39
N VAL A 50 21.63 6.29 -8.64
CA VAL A 50 20.28 5.85 -8.31
C VAL A 50 19.43 5.83 -9.57
N ARG A 51 18.70 4.74 -9.78
CA ARG A 51 17.74 4.56 -10.87
C ARG A 51 16.45 3.96 -10.36
N GLU A 52 15.36 4.25 -11.04
CA GLU A 52 14.10 3.53 -10.82
C GLU A 52 14.12 2.23 -11.64
N GLY A 53 14.27 1.11 -10.93
CA GLY A 53 14.19 -0.23 -11.48
C GLY A 53 12.75 -0.76 -11.51
N ARG A 54 12.58 -2.00 -12.01
CA ARG A 54 11.27 -2.66 -12.02
C ARG A 54 10.68 -2.82 -10.61
N ASN A 55 11.54 -3.05 -9.62
CA ASN A 55 11.20 -3.37 -8.24
C ASN A 55 11.52 -2.22 -7.25
N GLY A 56 11.43 -0.97 -7.69
CA GLY A 56 11.79 0.19 -6.86
C GLY A 56 13.17 0.75 -7.17
N LEU A 57 13.71 1.58 -6.26
CA LEU A 57 15.01 2.22 -6.48
C LEU A 57 16.15 1.19 -6.41
N GLU A 58 17.13 1.34 -7.29
CA GLU A 58 18.35 0.54 -7.31
C GLU A 58 19.57 1.43 -7.57
N VAL A 59 20.74 0.98 -7.09
CA VAL A 59 22.02 1.64 -7.36
C VAL A 59 22.69 0.97 -8.56
N SER A 60 22.82 1.69 -9.67
CA SER A 60 23.51 1.22 -10.87
C SER A 60 24.99 1.59 -10.79
N VAL A 61 25.85 0.58 -10.71
CA VAL A 61 27.32 0.71 -10.68
C VAL A 61 27.87 0.36 -12.06
N GLY A 62 28.19 1.39 -12.83
CA GLY A 62 28.79 1.26 -14.16
C GLY A 62 29.99 2.17 -14.30
N ARG A 63 30.16 2.83 -15.46
CA ARG A 63 31.27 3.76 -15.69
C ARG A 63 31.21 4.93 -14.69
N GLY A 64 32.20 5.01 -13.79
CA GLY A 64 32.31 6.05 -12.76
C GLY A 64 31.72 5.68 -11.39
N GLY A 65 31.13 4.49 -11.25
CA GLY A 65 30.80 3.90 -9.96
C GLY A 65 31.88 2.90 -9.50
N SER A 66 31.79 2.48 -8.24
CA SER A 66 32.64 1.41 -7.69
C SER A 66 31.88 0.55 -6.70
N VAL A 67 32.37 -0.68 -6.52
CA VAL A 67 31.98 -1.57 -5.43
C VAL A 67 33.28 -2.16 -4.89
N ASP A 68 33.62 -1.78 -3.66
CA ASP A 68 34.91 -2.09 -3.07
C ASP A 68 34.68 -2.85 -1.76
N LYS A 69 35.34 -4.00 -1.61
CA LYS A 69 35.32 -4.74 -0.35
C LYS A 69 36.08 -3.94 0.71
N VAL A 70 35.48 -3.75 1.88
CA VAL A 70 36.08 -2.99 2.98
C VAL A 70 36.46 -3.92 4.14
N ALA A 71 37.59 -3.63 4.77
CA ALA A 71 37.96 -4.30 6.01
C ALA A 71 37.00 -3.84 7.11
N MET A 72 36.31 -4.80 7.71
CA MET A 72 35.26 -4.57 8.68
C MET A 72 35.90 -4.23 10.03
N ASN A 73 35.97 -2.93 10.35
CA ASN A 73 36.48 -2.45 11.63
C ASN A 73 35.38 -2.45 12.71
N GLU A 74 34.12 -2.45 12.27
CA GLU A 74 32.89 -2.48 13.08
C GLU A 74 31.89 -3.42 12.39
N GLU A 75 31.09 -4.15 13.18
CA GLU A 75 30.05 -5.03 12.64
C GLU A 75 28.89 -4.18 12.08
N ILE A 76 28.61 -4.28 10.78
CA ILE A 76 27.42 -3.69 10.16
C ILE A 76 26.20 -4.52 10.60
N GLU A 77 25.32 -3.94 11.41
CA GLU A 77 24.10 -4.59 11.83
C GLU A 77 23.08 -4.59 10.69
N VAL A 78 22.88 -5.74 10.04
CA VAL A 78 21.85 -5.87 9.01
C VAL A 78 20.48 -5.91 9.68
N ARG A 79 19.55 -5.07 9.21
CA ARG A 79 18.17 -5.08 9.69
C ARG A 79 17.52 -6.45 9.45
N THR A 80 17.13 -7.11 10.55
CA THR A 80 16.38 -8.38 10.53
C THR A 80 14.93 -8.22 11.01
N LYS A 81 14.61 -7.06 11.60
CA LYS A 81 13.26 -6.76 12.10
C LYS A 81 12.37 -6.28 10.96
N PRO A 82 11.10 -6.72 10.91
CA PRO A 82 10.12 -6.15 10.00
C PRO A 82 10.03 -4.62 10.15
N TYR A 83 9.71 -3.93 9.08
CA TYR A 83 9.30 -2.54 9.12
C TYR A 83 7.93 -2.39 9.77
N ARG A 84 7.71 -1.29 10.48
CA ARG A 84 6.40 -0.74 10.78
C ARG A 84 5.89 -0.01 9.54
N ILE A 85 4.57 0.07 9.37
CA ILE A 85 3.95 0.73 8.22
C ILE A 85 4.41 2.19 8.08
N GLU A 86 4.53 2.94 9.18
CA GLU A 86 5.00 4.34 9.17
C GLU A 86 6.44 4.52 8.68
N GLU A 87 7.27 3.47 8.73
CA GLU A 87 8.67 3.52 8.26
C GLU A 87 8.75 3.41 6.73
N ILE A 88 7.69 2.95 6.06
CA ILE A 88 7.70 2.69 4.62
C ILE A 88 7.57 3.99 3.82
N LYS A 89 8.58 4.28 3.01
CA LYS A 89 8.69 5.44 2.12
C LYS A 89 8.78 4.99 0.69
N ALA A 90 8.30 5.81 -0.25
CA ALA A 90 8.39 5.52 -1.68
C ALA A 90 9.82 5.17 -2.12
N GLY A 91 9.94 4.14 -2.96
CA GLY A 91 11.21 3.72 -3.55
C GLY A 91 12.00 2.69 -2.75
N MET A 92 11.59 2.36 -1.51
CA MET A 92 12.20 1.28 -0.74
C MET A 92 12.02 -0.07 -1.44
N SER A 93 13.08 -0.89 -1.41
CA SER A 93 13.09 -2.27 -1.91
C SER A 93 13.26 -3.26 -0.75
N ASP A 94 13.03 -4.54 -1.03
CA ASP A 94 13.25 -5.65 -0.10
C ASP A 94 12.59 -5.45 1.28
N ILE A 95 11.36 -4.95 1.22
CA ILE A 95 10.52 -4.67 2.39
C ILE A 95 10.09 -5.99 3.03
N HIS A 96 10.42 -6.13 4.31
CA HIS A 96 9.89 -7.13 5.22
C HIS A 96 8.85 -6.48 6.13
N LEU A 97 7.59 -6.91 6.07
CA LEU A 97 6.50 -6.35 6.87
C LEU A 97 5.63 -7.47 7.43
N VAL A 98 5.17 -7.31 8.67
CA VAL A 98 4.14 -8.16 9.27
C VAL A 98 2.94 -7.28 9.57
N GLY A 99 1.78 -7.63 9.01
CA GLY A 99 0.58 -6.79 9.11
C GLY A 99 -0.70 -7.62 9.17
N LYS A 100 -1.73 -7.06 9.81
CA LYS A 100 -3.07 -7.62 9.86
C LYS A 100 -3.84 -7.23 8.60
N ILE A 101 -4.49 -8.17 7.93
CA ILE A 101 -5.36 -7.89 6.79
C ILE A 101 -6.63 -7.21 7.31
N LEU A 102 -6.88 -6.00 6.81
CA LEU A 102 -8.09 -5.23 7.11
C LEU A 102 -9.15 -5.41 6.04
N ASP A 103 -8.73 -5.46 4.78
CA ASP A 103 -9.61 -5.61 3.62
C ASP A 103 -8.92 -6.40 2.50
N ILE A 104 -9.73 -7.08 1.69
CA ILE A 104 -9.30 -7.83 0.51
C ILE A 104 -10.18 -7.42 -0.67
N ALA A 105 -9.60 -6.71 -1.64
CA ALA A 105 -10.30 -6.32 -2.85
C ALA A 105 -10.51 -7.50 -3.81
N ASP A 106 -11.44 -7.33 -4.74
CA ASP A 106 -11.67 -8.29 -5.83
C ASP A 106 -10.47 -8.41 -6.77
N THR A 107 -10.28 -9.61 -7.32
CA THR A 107 -9.28 -9.85 -8.36
C THR A 107 -9.70 -9.17 -9.65
N ARG A 108 -8.82 -8.35 -10.21
CA ARG A 108 -8.98 -7.75 -11.54
C ARG A 108 -8.08 -8.45 -12.54
N THR A 109 -8.56 -8.64 -13.76
CA THR A 109 -7.79 -9.24 -14.86
C THR A 109 -7.60 -8.25 -16.01
N PHE A 110 -6.49 -8.36 -16.72
CA PHE A 110 -6.18 -7.49 -17.86
C PHE A 110 -5.39 -8.25 -18.93
N GLN A 111 -5.42 -7.75 -20.17
CA GLN A 111 -4.63 -8.29 -21.28
C GLN A 111 -3.28 -7.58 -21.36
N ARG A 112 -2.20 -8.36 -21.43
CA ARG A 112 -0.84 -7.84 -21.66
C ARG A 112 -0.58 -7.62 -23.16
N LYS A 113 0.49 -6.88 -23.46
CA LYS A 113 0.96 -6.66 -24.83
C LYS A 113 1.35 -7.95 -25.57
N ASP A 114 1.72 -8.99 -24.82
CA ASP A 114 2.05 -10.32 -25.34
C ASP A 114 0.83 -11.24 -25.45
N ASN A 115 -0.39 -10.71 -25.27
CA ASN A 115 -1.67 -11.43 -25.22
C ASN A 115 -1.83 -12.42 -24.06
N SER A 116 -0.93 -12.41 -23.07
CA SER A 116 -1.16 -13.15 -21.82
C SER A 116 -2.13 -12.38 -20.91
N THR A 117 -2.91 -13.11 -20.11
CA THR A 117 -3.77 -12.50 -19.09
C THR A 117 -2.96 -12.23 -17.82
N GLY A 118 -2.98 -11.00 -17.34
CA GLY A 118 -2.47 -10.62 -16.03
C GLY A 118 -3.56 -10.57 -14.97
N LYS A 119 -3.18 -10.82 -13.71
CA LYS A 119 -4.05 -10.69 -12.55
C LYS A 119 -3.46 -9.68 -11.58
N VAL A 120 -4.32 -8.87 -10.99
CA VAL A 120 -3.95 -7.97 -9.88
C VAL A 120 -5.00 -8.05 -8.79
N ARG A 121 -4.55 -8.11 -7.54
CA ARG A 121 -5.43 -8.07 -6.37
C ARG A 121 -4.79 -7.22 -5.28
N ASN A 122 -5.60 -6.53 -4.51
CA ASN A 122 -5.11 -5.59 -3.50
C ASN A 122 -5.59 -6.01 -2.12
N LEU A 123 -4.70 -5.88 -1.14
CA LEU A 123 -5.00 -6.01 0.28
C LEU A 123 -4.75 -4.67 0.96
N THR A 124 -5.50 -4.40 2.02
CA THR A 124 -5.16 -3.34 2.97
C THR A 124 -4.61 -4.00 4.22
N LEU A 125 -3.37 -3.67 4.58
CA LEU A 125 -2.73 -4.14 5.81
C LEU A 125 -2.74 -3.04 6.87
N GLY A 126 -2.87 -3.43 8.12
CA GLY A 126 -2.78 -2.55 9.27
C GLY A 126 -1.80 -3.07 10.32
N ASP A 127 -1.17 -2.13 11.02
CA ASP A 127 -0.39 -2.34 12.24
C ASP A 127 -0.66 -1.14 13.19
N PRO A 128 -0.06 -1.08 14.40
CA PRO A 128 -0.30 0.03 15.32
C PRO A 128 0.13 1.41 14.80
N THR A 129 0.79 1.49 13.65
CA THR A 129 1.33 2.73 13.06
C THR A 129 0.52 3.25 11.88
N GLY A 130 -0.36 2.43 11.31
CA GLY A 130 -1.24 2.89 10.26
C GLY A 130 -1.70 1.77 9.34
N LYS A 131 -2.03 2.16 8.11
CA LYS A 131 -2.50 1.27 7.04
C LYS A 131 -1.64 1.44 5.80
N ILE A 132 -1.43 0.34 5.09
CA ILE A 132 -0.76 0.36 3.80
C ILE A 132 -1.44 -0.57 2.81
N ARG A 133 -1.46 -0.15 1.56
CA ARG A 133 -1.95 -0.95 0.45
C ARG A 133 -0.88 -1.91 -0.03
N LEU A 134 -1.24 -3.18 -0.15
CA LEU A 134 -0.41 -4.22 -0.75
C LEU A 134 -1.02 -4.68 -2.07
N THR A 135 -0.27 -4.54 -3.15
CA THR A 135 -0.66 -4.97 -4.49
C THR A 135 0.05 -6.28 -4.85
N LEU A 136 -0.76 -7.28 -5.17
CA LEU A 136 -0.34 -8.62 -5.56
C LEU A 136 -0.51 -8.79 -7.06
N TRP A 137 0.49 -9.36 -7.70
CA TRP A 137 0.52 -9.60 -9.14
C TRP A 137 0.58 -11.10 -9.43
N ASP A 138 -0.18 -11.54 -10.42
CA ASP A 138 -0.09 -12.86 -11.05
C ASP A 138 -0.06 -14.04 -10.06
N GLU A 139 1.05 -14.76 -9.98
CA GLU A 139 1.21 -15.93 -9.12
C GLU A 139 0.92 -15.62 -7.66
N ASN A 140 1.25 -14.41 -7.19
CA ASN A 140 0.95 -13.98 -5.82
C ASN A 140 -0.55 -13.82 -5.56
N VAL A 141 -1.37 -13.62 -6.60
CA VAL A 141 -2.84 -13.58 -6.47
C VAL A 141 -3.42 -14.97 -6.25
N GLU A 142 -2.81 -16.00 -6.81
CA GLU A 142 -3.30 -17.39 -6.73
C GLU A 142 -2.97 -18.01 -5.35
N HIS A 143 -1.85 -17.61 -4.74
CA HIS A 143 -1.41 -18.12 -3.44
C HIS A 143 -2.22 -17.59 -2.23
N ILE A 144 -3.18 -16.68 -2.43
CA ILE A 144 -3.91 -15.99 -1.36
C ILE A 144 -5.39 -16.35 -1.24
N GLU A 145 -5.88 -17.36 -1.96
CA GLU A 145 -7.30 -17.78 -1.88
C GLU A 145 -7.73 -18.21 -0.46
N GLN A 146 -6.79 -18.44 0.45
CA GLN A 146 -7.03 -18.85 1.84
C GLN A 146 -6.89 -17.73 2.88
N LEU A 147 -6.65 -16.48 2.43
CA LEU A 147 -6.53 -15.33 3.34
C LEU A 147 -7.88 -14.64 3.53
N ASN A 148 -8.17 -14.24 4.76
CA ASN A 148 -9.38 -13.51 5.13
C ASN A 148 -9.05 -12.21 5.88
N PRO A 149 -9.91 -11.18 5.83
CA PRO A 149 -9.83 -10.07 6.77
C PRO A 149 -9.72 -10.58 8.22
N GLY A 150 -8.82 -9.98 8.99
CA GLY A 150 -8.47 -10.40 10.34
C GLY A 150 -7.21 -11.28 10.44
N ASP A 151 -6.81 -11.95 9.37
CA ASP A 151 -5.58 -12.75 9.35
C ASP A 151 -4.34 -11.87 9.46
N THR A 152 -3.28 -12.38 10.08
CA THR A 152 -1.95 -11.74 10.03
C THR A 152 -1.08 -12.41 8.99
N ILE A 153 -0.41 -11.60 8.17
CA ILE A 153 0.52 -12.06 7.16
C ILE A 153 1.90 -11.44 7.34
N GLU A 154 2.89 -12.15 6.82
CA GLU A 154 4.27 -11.73 6.71
C GLU A 154 4.64 -11.67 5.23
N ILE A 155 5.13 -10.51 4.79
CA ILE A 155 5.62 -10.29 3.44
C ILE A 155 7.14 -10.07 3.47
N THR A 156 7.84 -10.59 2.48
CA THR A 156 9.30 -10.38 2.31
C THR A 156 9.59 -10.04 0.86
N GLY A 157 10.62 -9.24 0.59
CA GLY A 157 11.02 -8.89 -0.77
C GLY A 157 10.03 -7.94 -1.47
N GLY A 158 9.15 -7.26 -0.72
CA GLY A 158 8.24 -6.26 -1.27
C GLY A 158 8.98 -5.00 -1.71
N TYR A 159 8.38 -4.18 -2.58
CA TYR A 159 8.92 -2.87 -2.90
C TYR A 159 7.83 -1.81 -2.87
N SER A 160 8.17 -0.60 -2.45
CA SER A 160 7.23 0.50 -2.34
C SER A 160 7.30 1.43 -3.54
N LYS A 161 6.15 1.93 -3.95
CA LYS A 161 6.02 2.98 -4.97
C LYS A 161 4.99 3.99 -4.53
N GLU A 162 5.16 5.22 -5.00
CA GLU A 162 4.14 6.23 -4.87
C GLU A 162 3.10 6.03 -5.97
N ASN A 163 1.83 5.91 -5.58
CA ASN A 163 0.73 5.78 -6.51
C ASN A 163 0.51 7.12 -7.22
N SER A 164 0.70 7.15 -8.54
CA SER A 164 0.65 8.39 -9.32
C SER A 164 -0.70 9.09 -9.37
N PHE A 165 -1.78 8.45 -8.89
CA PHE A 165 -3.13 9.04 -8.87
C PHE A 165 -3.43 9.80 -7.57
N ASN A 166 -2.94 9.32 -6.43
CA ASN A 166 -3.25 9.89 -5.10
C ASN A 166 -2.01 10.17 -4.23
N ASN A 167 -0.81 10.00 -4.78
CA ASN A 167 0.48 10.20 -4.12
C ASN A 167 0.65 9.39 -2.81
N GLN A 168 -0.10 8.30 -2.63
CA GLN A 168 0.03 7.42 -1.47
C GLN A 168 1.09 6.36 -1.73
N VAL A 169 1.88 6.05 -0.71
CA VAL A 169 2.86 4.96 -0.77
C VAL A 169 2.11 3.62 -0.67
N GLU A 170 2.41 2.72 -1.60
CA GLU A 170 1.88 1.35 -1.64
C GLU A 170 3.02 0.34 -1.81
N ILE A 171 2.84 -0.86 -1.27
CA ILE A 171 3.78 -1.98 -1.45
C ILE A 171 3.30 -2.86 -2.59
N ASN A 172 4.22 -3.27 -3.45
CA ASN A 172 4.01 -4.22 -4.53
C ASN A 172 4.81 -5.50 -4.27
N LEU A 173 4.19 -6.64 -4.52
CA LEU A 173 4.84 -7.95 -4.49
C LEU A 173 5.19 -8.42 -5.91
N GLY A 174 6.48 -8.33 -6.25
CA GLY A 174 7.02 -8.85 -7.51
C GLY A 174 7.41 -10.33 -7.44
N ASN A 175 8.05 -10.84 -8.50
CA ASN A 175 8.36 -12.27 -8.65
C ASN A 175 9.30 -12.85 -7.56
N ASN A 176 10.11 -12.01 -6.91
CA ASN A 176 11.06 -12.46 -5.86
C ASN A 176 10.54 -12.19 -4.44
N SER A 177 9.26 -11.84 -4.30
CA SER A 177 8.64 -11.61 -3.00
C SER A 177 7.91 -12.86 -2.51
N SER A 178 7.63 -12.90 -1.22
CA SER A 178 6.81 -13.96 -0.63
C SER A 178 5.76 -13.36 0.30
N ILE A 179 4.62 -14.04 0.38
CA ILE A 179 3.52 -13.72 1.29
C ILE A 179 3.12 -15.00 2.00
N LYS A 180 3.04 -14.95 3.34
CA LYS A 180 2.67 -16.11 4.16
C LYS A 180 1.77 -15.69 5.31
N LYS A 181 0.73 -16.47 5.58
CA LYS A 181 -0.03 -16.36 6.83
C LYS A 181 0.87 -16.72 8.01
N THR A 182 0.74 -16.00 9.11
CA THR A 182 1.52 -16.20 10.33
C THR A 182 0.62 -16.16 11.56
N SER A 183 1.07 -16.78 12.65
CA SER A 183 0.40 -16.74 13.95
C SER A 183 0.83 -15.56 14.82
N LYS A 184 1.75 -14.71 14.33
CA LYS A 184 2.11 -13.46 14.99
C LYS A 184 0.84 -12.62 15.19
N GLN A 185 0.68 -12.06 16.38
CA GLN A 185 -0.43 -11.17 16.69
C GLN A 185 -0.02 -9.74 16.31
N VAL A 186 -0.73 -9.15 15.36
CA VAL A 186 -0.60 -7.73 15.04
C VAL A 186 -1.91 -7.05 15.41
N GLU A 187 -1.84 -6.09 16.32
CA GLU A 187 -2.99 -5.25 16.64
C GLU A 187 -3.10 -4.10 15.64
N PHE A 188 -4.33 -3.75 15.32
CA PHE A 188 -4.66 -2.57 14.53
C PHE A 188 -5.88 -1.92 15.17
N SER A 189 -5.79 -0.61 15.38
CA SER A 189 -6.91 0.22 15.80
C SER A 189 -7.07 1.36 14.81
N GLU A 190 -8.29 1.53 14.29
CA GLU A 190 -8.61 2.65 13.43
C GLU A 190 -8.50 3.98 14.19
N LYS A 191 -7.89 5.00 13.59
CA LYS A 191 -7.80 6.34 14.19
C LYS A 191 -9.13 7.05 14.01
N ILE A 192 -9.96 7.04 15.05
CA ILE A 192 -11.24 7.74 15.06
C ILE A 192 -11.03 9.22 15.38
N THR A 193 -11.53 10.09 14.51
CA THR A 193 -11.51 11.55 14.65
C THR A 193 -12.88 12.02 15.11
N LEU A 194 -12.91 13.03 15.99
CA LEU A 194 -14.15 13.68 16.37
C LEU A 194 -14.70 14.47 15.19
N ILE A 195 -16.01 14.48 15.00
CA ILE A 195 -16.63 15.16 13.86
C ILE A 195 -16.27 16.66 13.81
N GLY A 196 -16.17 17.31 14.96
CA GLY A 196 -15.80 18.72 15.08
C GLY A 196 -14.35 19.04 14.71
N ASP A 197 -13.48 18.04 14.63
CA ASP A 197 -12.06 18.19 14.31
C ASP A 197 -11.74 17.90 12.82
N ILE A 198 -12.76 17.65 11.99
CA ILE A 198 -12.57 17.31 10.57
C ILE A 198 -12.24 18.56 9.76
N GLU A 199 -11.14 18.49 9.01
CA GLU A 199 -10.75 19.50 8.01
C GLU A 199 -10.95 18.98 6.58
N ILE A 200 -10.89 19.86 5.57
CA ILE A 200 -11.03 19.44 4.17
C ILE A 200 -9.72 18.89 3.60
N ASN A 201 -9.82 18.10 2.53
CA ASN A 201 -8.71 17.53 1.76
C ASN A 201 -7.91 16.42 2.45
N GLU A 202 -8.46 15.84 3.51
CA GLU A 202 -7.92 14.65 4.16
C GLU A 202 -8.99 13.57 4.29
N SER A 203 -8.56 12.35 4.59
CA SER A 203 -9.48 11.24 4.88
C SER A 203 -9.55 11.01 6.38
N TYR A 204 -10.77 10.87 6.90
CA TYR A 204 -11.02 10.61 8.31
C TYR A 204 -11.86 9.36 8.51
N SER A 205 -11.61 8.70 9.63
CA SER A 205 -12.49 7.67 10.17
C SER A 205 -13.23 8.27 11.37
N ILE A 206 -14.56 8.12 11.41
CA ILE A 206 -15.41 8.65 12.48
C ILE A 206 -16.38 7.60 13.01
N ILE A 207 -16.85 7.82 14.23
CA ILE A 207 -17.99 7.10 14.81
C ILE A 207 -19.05 8.13 15.16
N GLY A 208 -20.28 7.91 14.71
CA GLY A 208 -21.39 8.81 14.98
C GLY A 208 -22.75 8.12 14.90
N TYR A 209 -23.74 8.76 15.50
CA TYR A 209 -25.14 8.36 15.42
C TYR A 209 -25.79 8.96 14.18
N VAL A 210 -26.61 8.17 13.48
CA VAL A 210 -27.42 8.65 12.37
C VAL A 210 -28.47 9.62 12.92
N THR A 211 -28.40 10.89 12.53
CA THR A 211 -29.35 11.96 12.92
C THR A 211 -30.11 12.54 11.73
N GLY A 212 -29.97 11.95 10.55
CA GLY A 212 -30.72 12.32 9.36
C GLY A 212 -30.42 11.38 8.21
N LEU A 213 -31.43 11.12 7.38
CA LEU A 213 -31.37 10.28 6.20
C LEU A 213 -32.11 10.99 5.07
N ASP A 214 -31.40 11.29 3.98
CA ASP A 214 -32.00 11.85 2.77
C ASP A 214 -32.54 10.73 1.86
N GLU A 215 -33.28 11.11 0.83
CA GLU A 215 -33.75 10.19 -0.20
C GLU A 215 -32.61 9.73 -1.12
N LEU A 216 -32.66 8.45 -1.52
CA LEU A 216 -31.78 7.88 -2.53
C LEU A 216 -31.99 8.60 -3.87
N ARG A 217 -30.89 9.00 -4.50
CA ARG A 217 -30.88 9.59 -5.84
C ARG A 217 -30.11 8.71 -6.80
N GLU A 218 -30.69 8.47 -7.96
CA GLU A 218 -30.03 7.80 -9.09
C GLU A 218 -29.77 8.78 -10.22
N PHE A 219 -28.66 8.59 -10.93
CA PHE A 219 -28.29 9.45 -12.06
C PHE A 219 -27.50 8.65 -13.11
N GLN A 220 -27.48 9.15 -14.35
CA GLN A 220 -26.70 8.56 -15.43
C GLN A 220 -25.29 9.17 -15.48
N ARG A 221 -24.26 8.33 -15.53
CA ARG A 221 -22.87 8.74 -15.71
C ARG A 221 -22.54 8.98 -17.19
N LYS A 222 -21.42 9.65 -17.44
CA LYS A 222 -20.95 9.94 -18.81
C LYS A 222 -20.62 8.67 -19.62
N ASP A 223 -20.25 7.59 -18.94
CA ASP A 223 -19.98 6.29 -19.54
C ASP A 223 -21.26 5.44 -19.75
N GLY A 224 -22.44 5.98 -19.42
CA GLY A 224 -23.72 5.31 -19.55
C GLY A 224 -24.08 4.37 -18.39
N SER A 225 -23.23 4.25 -17.37
CA SER A 225 -23.58 3.51 -16.16
C SER A 225 -24.47 4.33 -15.21
N THR A 226 -25.28 3.66 -14.40
CA THR A 226 -26.11 4.32 -13.37
C THR A 226 -25.29 4.51 -12.09
N GLY A 227 -25.20 5.75 -11.60
CA GLY A 227 -24.67 6.06 -10.28
C GLY A 227 -25.79 6.22 -9.24
N LYS A 228 -25.49 5.89 -7.99
CA LYS A 228 -26.38 6.11 -6.85
C LYS A 228 -25.72 6.98 -5.79
N VAL A 229 -26.49 7.83 -5.13
CA VAL A 229 -26.03 8.61 -3.98
C VAL A 229 -27.16 8.81 -2.97
N VAL A 230 -26.82 8.74 -1.68
CA VAL A 230 -27.70 9.12 -0.58
C VAL A 230 -26.88 9.86 0.47
N ASN A 231 -27.43 10.94 1.03
CA ASN A 231 -26.76 11.62 2.15
C ASN A 231 -27.33 11.11 3.46
N ILE A 232 -26.44 10.88 4.41
CA ILE A 232 -26.80 10.67 5.80
C ILE A 232 -26.17 11.78 6.64
N HIS A 233 -26.74 12.05 7.80
CA HIS A 233 -26.14 12.93 8.79
C HIS A 233 -25.67 12.10 9.98
N LEU A 234 -24.40 12.27 10.33
CA LEU A 234 -23.79 11.62 11.50
C LEU A 234 -23.50 12.67 12.56
N SER A 235 -23.73 12.31 13.82
CA SER A 235 -23.48 13.19 14.97
C SER A 235 -22.76 12.47 16.09
N ASP A 236 -21.87 13.19 16.74
CA ASP A 236 -21.24 12.86 18.02
C ASP A 236 -21.35 14.08 18.95
N ASP A 237 -20.69 14.04 20.10
CA ASP A 237 -20.73 15.15 21.07
C ASP A 237 -20.01 16.42 20.58
N SER A 238 -19.18 16.31 19.54
CA SER A 238 -18.38 17.41 18.99
C SER A 238 -19.05 18.12 17.81
N GLY A 239 -19.97 17.45 17.10
CA GLY A 239 -20.65 18.07 15.96
C GLY A 239 -21.56 17.15 15.16
N ARG A 240 -22.02 17.68 14.01
CA ARG A 240 -22.84 16.98 13.02
C ARG A 240 -22.22 17.19 11.65
N ILE A 241 -22.08 16.11 10.89
CA ILE A 241 -21.52 16.15 9.53
C ILE A 241 -22.39 15.35 8.56
N LYS A 242 -22.43 15.82 7.32
CA LYS A 242 -23.06 15.11 6.21
C LYS A 242 -22.08 14.09 5.62
N ALA A 243 -22.52 12.86 5.43
CA ALA A 243 -21.79 11.82 4.73
C ALA A 243 -22.55 11.40 3.48
N ALA A 244 -21.96 11.64 2.30
CA ALA A 244 -22.50 11.23 1.01
C ALA A 244 -22.05 9.79 0.70
N LEU A 245 -22.99 8.85 0.75
CA LEU A 245 -22.77 7.44 0.43
C LEU A 245 -22.92 7.24 -1.07
N TRP A 246 -21.92 6.63 -1.72
CA TRP A 246 -21.90 6.41 -3.16
C TRP A 246 -22.05 4.93 -3.53
N ASP A 247 -22.82 4.67 -4.58
CA ASP A 247 -22.98 3.36 -5.23
C ASP A 247 -23.23 2.22 -4.23
N LYS A 248 -22.33 1.24 -4.09
CA LYS A 248 -22.50 0.11 -3.16
C LYS A 248 -22.74 0.53 -1.71
N GLN A 249 -22.23 1.71 -1.31
CA GLN A 249 -22.38 2.20 0.06
C GLN A 249 -23.82 2.63 0.35
N THR A 250 -24.65 2.89 -0.67
CA THR A 250 -26.04 3.30 -0.45
C THR A 250 -26.90 2.18 0.12
N GLU A 251 -26.51 0.92 -0.09
CA GLU A 251 -27.33 -0.24 0.31
C GLU A 251 -27.51 -0.32 1.85
N ILE A 252 -26.61 0.27 2.64
CA ILE A 252 -26.71 0.30 4.11
C ILE A 252 -27.97 1.05 4.59
N ILE A 253 -28.57 1.94 3.80
CA ILE A 253 -29.77 2.69 4.21
C ILE A 253 -30.98 1.78 4.47
N HIS A 254 -30.95 0.54 3.98
CA HIS A 254 -31.97 -0.46 4.24
C HIS A 254 -31.84 -1.13 5.61
N GLU A 255 -30.73 -0.91 6.32
CA GLU A 255 -30.39 -1.59 7.57
C GLU A 255 -30.28 -0.66 8.79
N ILE A 256 -30.40 0.66 8.58
CA ILE A 256 -30.20 1.72 9.57
C ILE A 256 -31.45 2.59 9.72
N ASP A 257 -31.59 3.25 10.87
CA ASP A 257 -32.58 4.28 11.15
C ASP A 257 -31.92 5.41 11.96
N ILE A 258 -32.66 6.47 12.27
CA ILE A 258 -32.25 7.50 13.21
C ILE A 258 -31.88 6.86 14.55
N GLY A 259 -30.71 7.21 15.08
CA GLY A 259 -30.15 6.65 16.31
C GLY A 259 -29.23 5.44 16.10
N THR A 260 -29.17 4.84 14.92
CA THR A 260 -28.18 3.79 14.63
C THR A 260 -26.77 4.35 14.74
N LYS A 261 -25.86 3.65 15.44
CA LYS A 261 -24.45 4.04 15.58
C LYS A 261 -23.63 3.43 14.46
N LEU A 262 -22.97 4.27 13.67
CA LEU A 262 -22.13 3.85 12.55
C LEU A 262 -20.67 4.23 12.77
N GLN A 263 -19.78 3.39 12.24
CA GLN A 263 -18.40 3.77 11.95
C GLN A 263 -18.28 4.00 10.44
N ALA A 264 -17.78 5.16 10.04
CA ALA A 264 -17.44 5.49 8.67
C ALA A 264 -15.91 5.67 8.59
N THR A 265 -15.22 4.82 7.84
CA THR A 265 -13.76 4.71 7.80
C THR A 265 -13.22 5.21 6.47
N ASP A 266 -12.07 5.89 6.49
CA ASP A 266 -11.37 6.42 5.30
C ASP A 266 -12.28 7.27 4.39
N CYS A 267 -13.10 8.13 5.00
CA CYS A 267 -14.01 9.01 4.30
C CYS A 267 -13.30 10.30 3.93
N TYR A 268 -13.25 10.63 2.64
CA TYR A 268 -12.58 11.84 2.17
C TYR A 268 -13.41 13.07 2.49
N ALA A 269 -12.86 14.00 3.26
CA ALA A 269 -13.49 15.28 3.59
C ALA A 269 -13.27 16.30 2.48
N LYS A 270 -14.35 16.92 2.04
CA LYS A 270 -14.35 17.89 0.95
C LYS A 270 -15.30 19.05 1.24
N SER A 271 -15.13 20.13 0.50
CA SER A 271 -16.08 21.24 0.51
C SER A 271 -17.39 20.80 -0.15
N GLY A 272 -18.47 20.84 0.62
CA GLY A 272 -19.83 20.59 0.17
C GLY A 272 -20.51 21.84 -0.37
N TRP A 273 -21.83 21.78 -0.45
CA TRP A 273 -22.66 22.92 -0.85
C TRP A 273 -22.66 23.98 0.26
N ASN A 274 -22.49 25.26 -0.08
CA ASN A 274 -22.30 26.40 0.87
C ASN A 274 -21.03 26.33 1.74
N ASP A 275 -19.95 25.71 1.25
CA ASP A 275 -18.66 25.62 1.95
C ASP A 275 -18.68 24.85 3.29
N GLU A 276 -19.75 24.09 3.55
CA GLU A 276 -19.78 23.15 4.68
C GLU A 276 -18.90 21.93 4.38
N VAL A 277 -18.19 21.43 5.39
CA VAL A 277 -17.39 20.20 5.26
C VAL A 277 -18.33 19.00 5.17
N GLU A 278 -18.13 18.15 4.15
CA GLU A 278 -18.85 16.89 4.00
C GLU A 278 -17.88 15.72 3.79
N LEU A 279 -18.29 14.53 4.24
CA LEU A 279 -17.58 13.28 4.00
C LEU A 279 -18.09 12.61 2.73
N SER A 280 -17.16 12.17 1.88
CA SER A 280 -17.44 11.33 0.72
C SER A 280 -17.13 9.88 1.06
N VAL A 281 -18.16 9.04 1.15
CA VAL A 281 -18.05 7.61 1.47
C VAL A 281 -18.13 6.82 0.16
N GLY A 282 -16.96 6.54 -0.42
CA GLY A 282 -16.81 5.96 -1.76
C GLY A 282 -16.36 4.50 -1.79
N GLU A 283 -15.79 4.07 -2.92
CA GLU A 283 -15.29 2.69 -3.12
C GLU A 283 -14.19 2.31 -2.10
N ARG A 284 -13.39 3.28 -1.67
CA ARG A 284 -12.25 3.13 -0.74
C ARG A 284 -12.62 3.33 0.73
N SER A 285 -13.84 3.75 1.01
CA SER A 285 -14.34 3.94 2.37
C SER A 285 -15.13 2.71 2.79
N THR A 286 -15.24 2.47 4.10
CA THR A 286 -16.15 1.45 4.64
C THR A 286 -17.13 2.10 5.60
N ILE A 287 -18.38 1.62 5.59
CA ILE A 287 -19.37 2.00 6.58
C ILE A 287 -19.87 0.75 7.29
N THR A 288 -19.93 0.78 8.62
CA THR A 288 -20.24 -0.40 9.44
C THR A 288 -21.18 -0.02 10.58
N ILE A 289 -22.19 -0.84 10.80
CA ILE A 289 -23.12 -0.69 11.92
C ILE A 289 -22.44 -1.22 13.18
N LEU A 290 -22.34 -0.36 14.20
CA LEU A 290 -21.82 -0.73 15.52
C LEU A 290 -22.94 -1.10 16.50
N GLU A 291 -24.05 -0.37 16.45
CA GLU A 291 -25.21 -0.53 17.34
C GLU A 291 -26.48 -0.09 16.60
N LYS A 292 -27.59 -0.80 16.81
CA LYS A 292 -28.90 -0.47 16.23
C LYS A 292 -29.80 0.20 17.25
#